data_AF-A0AAD7AP46-F1
#
_entry.id   AF-A0AAD7AP46-F1
#
_cell.length_a   1.000
_cell.length_b   1.000
_cell.length_c   1.000
_cell.angle_alpha   90.00
_cell.angle_beta   90.00
_cell.angle_gamma   90.00
#
_symmetry.space_group_name_H-M   'P 1'
#
loop_
_entity.id
_entity.type
_entity.pdbx_description
1 polymer ?
#
loop_
_entity_poly.entity_id
_entity_poly.type
_entity_poly.pdbx_seq_one_letter_code
_entity_poly.pdbx_strand_id
1 'polypeptide(L)' 'FANRAAHFISGYDQGLSGSEAVWAAKKYPGHRTLPPTMAAMARAAHVDFTTV' A
#
# COMPACT_ATOMS: atom_id res chain seq x y z
N PHE A 1 -3.75 14.65 -10.70
CA PHE A 1 -3.67 13.22 -11.06
C PHE A 1 -2.30 12.59 -10.74
N ALA A 2 -1.18 13.13 -11.26
CA ALA A 2 0.15 12.54 -11.04
C ALA A 2 0.56 12.38 -9.56
N ASN A 3 0.28 13.39 -8.72
CA ASN A 3 0.62 13.33 -7.29
C ASN A 3 -0.07 12.17 -6.57
N ARG A 4 -1.32 11.82 -6.94
CA ARG A 4 -2.08 10.75 -6.29
C ARG A 4 -1.64 9.37 -6.78
N ALA A 5 -1.20 9.27 -8.04
CA ALA A 5 -0.66 8.05 -8.61
C ALA A 5 0.69 7.65 -7.99
N ALA A 6 1.52 8.63 -7.60
CA ALA A 6 2.82 8.39 -6.96
C ALA A 6 2.74 7.52 -5.69
N HIS A 7 1.65 7.67 -4.91
CA HIS A 7 1.42 6.85 -3.72
C HIS A 7 1.31 5.36 -4.06
N PHE A 8 0.55 5.04 -5.10
CA PHE A 8 0.35 3.67 -5.55
C PHE A 8 1.58 3.10 -6.24
N ILE A 9 2.29 3.90 -7.04
CA ILE A 9 3.53 3.48 -7.70
C ILE A 9 4.56 3.01 -6.66
N SER A 10 4.72 3.74 -5.55
CA SER A 10 5.65 3.33 -4.49
C SER A 10 5.25 2.02 -3.81
N GLY A 11 3.95 1.71 -3.74
CA GLY A 11 3.45 0.42 -3.25
C GLY A 11 3.72 -0.71 -4.23
N TYR A 12 3.45 -0.51 -5.51
CA TYR A 12 3.72 -1.50 -6.55
C TYR A 12 5.21 -1.82 -6.68
N ASP A 13 6.09 -0.82 -6.57
CA ASP A 13 7.54 -1.00 -6.57
C ASP A 13 8.02 -1.90 -5.41
N GLN A 14 7.28 -1.90 -4.29
CA GLN A 14 7.52 -2.74 -3.12
C GLN A 14 6.80 -4.09 -3.18
N GLY A 15 6.16 -4.41 -4.30
CA GLY A 15 5.44 -5.67 -4.53
C GLY A 15 4.07 -5.74 -3.86
N LEU A 16 3.44 -4.60 -3.53
CA LEU A 16 2.08 -4.60 -2.98
C LEU A 16 1.05 -4.94 -4.06
N SER A 17 0.03 -5.70 -3.67
CA SER A 17 -1.15 -5.93 -4.49
C SER A 17 -2.05 -4.67 -4.54
N GLY A 18 -3.00 -4.62 -5.47
CA GLY A 18 -3.90 -3.47 -5.60
C GLY A 18 -4.75 -3.22 -4.34
N SER A 19 -5.20 -4.28 -3.67
CA SER A 19 -5.95 -4.21 -2.40
C SER A 19 -5.06 -3.71 -1.26
N GLU A 20 -3.83 -4.20 -1.15
CA GLU A 20 -2.83 -3.75 -0.17
C GLU A 20 -2.49 -2.28 -0.35
N ALA A 21 -2.27 -1.85 -1.59
CA ALA A 21 -1.95 -0.46 -1.92
C ALA A 21 -3.12 0.48 -1.58
N VAL A 22 -4.36 0.06 -1.81
CA VAL A 22 -5.56 0.81 -1.41
C VAL A 22 -5.68 0.90 0.11
N TRP A 23 -5.41 -0.19 0.83
CA TRP A 23 -5.41 -0.18 2.29
C TRP A 23 -4.35 0.76 2.85
N ALA A 24 -3.11 0.70 2.34
CA ALA A 24 -2.01 1.57 2.74
C ALA A 24 -2.33 3.05 2.48
N ALA A 25 -2.88 3.37 1.30
CA ALA A 25 -3.27 4.73 0.92
C ALA A 25 -4.38 5.30 1.81
N LYS A 26 -5.30 4.45 2.28
CA LYS A 26 -6.37 4.85 3.22
C LYS A 26 -5.86 4.99 4.66
N LYS A 27 -5.01 4.08 5.11
CA LYS A 27 -4.51 4.04 6.49
C LYS A 27 -3.56 5.19 6.79
N TYR A 28 -2.79 5.62 5.79
CA TYR A 28 -1.75 6.61 5.95
C TYR A 28 -1.93 7.78 4.98
N PRO A 29 -2.81 8.75 5.26
CA PRO A 29 -2.93 9.93 4.41
C PRO A 29 -1.67 10.82 4.54
N GLY A 30 -0.99 11.11 3.43
CA GLY A 30 0.08 12.13 3.37
C GLY A 30 1.50 11.64 3.09
N HIS A 31 1.74 10.33 2.97
CA HIS A 31 3.05 9.81 2.56
C HIS A 31 3.23 9.94 1.05
N ARG A 32 4.29 10.57 0.54
CA ARG A 32 4.57 10.59 -0.92
C ARG A 32 5.19 9.29 -1.42
N THR A 33 5.94 8.63 -0.54
CA THR A 33 6.62 7.36 -0.78
C THR A 33 6.32 6.49 0.42
N LEU A 34 5.78 5.30 0.19
CA LEU A 34 5.43 4.39 1.27
C LEU A 34 6.71 3.85 1.92
N PRO A 35 6.97 4.11 3.21
CA PRO A 35 8.11 3.50 3.90
C PRO A 35 7.98 1.97 3.93
N PRO A 36 9.10 1.22 3.87
CA PRO A 36 9.09 -0.24 3.79
C PRO A 36 8.42 -0.91 5.00
N THR A 37 8.45 -0.26 6.16
CA THR A 37 7.75 -0.72 7.37
C THR A 37 6.23 -0.69 7.21
N MET A 38 5.69 0.34 6.54
CA MET A 38 4.27 0.53 6.30
C MET A 38 3.76 -0.37 5.17
N ALA A 39 4.62 -0.63 4.17
CA ALA A 39 4.38 -1.67 3.17
C ALA A 39 4.28 -3.07 3.78
N ALA A 40 5.15 -3.41 4.74
CA ALA A 40 5.06 -4.68 5.45
C ALA A 40 3.76 -4.81 6.26
N MET A 41 3.31 -3.73 6.90
CA MET A 41 2.02 -3.70 7.59
C MET A 41 0.83 -3.89 6.64
N ALA A 42 0.89 -3.29 5.45
CA ALA A 42 -0.14 -3.44 4.43
C ALA A 42 -0.25 -4.87 3.91
N ARG A 43 0.89 -5.55 3.70
CA ARG A 43 0.93 -6.97 3.37
C ARG A 43 0.35 -7.84 4.48
N ALA A 44 0.73 -7.58 5.74
CA ALA A 44 0.21 -8.33 6.88
C ALA A 44 -1.33 -8.23 6.99
N ALA A 45 -1.89 -7.04 6.73
CA ALA A 45 -3.34 -6.82 6.74
C ALA A 45 -4.10 -7.53 5.60
N HIS A 46 -3.41 -8.01 4.56
CA HIS A 46 -4.01 -8.69 3.41
C HIS A 46 -4.08 -10.22 3.58
N VAL A 47 -3.17 -10.80 4.37
CA VAL A 47 -3.17 -12.26 4.65
C VAL A 47 -4.52 -12.72 5.24
N ASP A 48 -5.24 -11.82 5.89
CA ASP A 48 -6.55 -12.06 6.49
C ASP A 48 -7.69 -12.21 5.46
N PHE A 49 -7.55 -11.71 4.21
CA PHE A 49 -8.62 -11.75 3.19
C PHE A 49 -8.50 -12.92 2.20
N THR A 50 -7.31 -13.50 2.03
CA THR A 50 -7.07 -14.61 1.07
C THR A 50 -7.20 -16.01 1.68
N THR A 51 -7.54 -16.11 2.97
CA THR A 51 -7.65 -17.38 3.70
C THR A 51 -9.09 -17.92 3.75
N VAL A 52 -9.93 -17.55 2.79
CA VAL A 52 -11.32 -18.04 2.63
C VAL A 52 -11.50 -18.75 1.30
#